data_AF-D4JGA9-F1
#
_entry.id   AF-D4JGA9-F1
#
_cell.length_a   1.000
_cell.length_b   1.000
_cell.length_c   1.000
_cell.angle_alpha   90.00
_cell.angle_beta   90.00
_cell.angle_gamma   90.00
#
_symmetry.space_group_name_H-M   'P 1'
#
loop_
_entity.id
_entity.type
_entity.pdbx_description
1 polymer ?
#
loop_
_entity_poly.entity_id
_entity_poly.type
_entity_poly.pdbx_seq_one_letter_code
_entity_poly.pdbx_strand_id
1 'polypeptide(L)'
;MEEIKQYCEKVIQMLRLDYPAQLQYPGSIKKIYDVMLQILSCDELPDVDWVGMVRCFVDETTDYQNPVLFEIDKIAKLSKEK
;
A
#
# COMPACT_ATOMS: atom_id res chain seq x y z
N MET A 1 -9.42 5.31 -11.94
CA MET A 1 -7.94 5.33 -11.84
C MET A 1 -7.51 6.50 -10.99
N GLU A 2 -7.99 7.71 -11.28
CA GLU A 2 -7.68 8.91 -10.48
C GLU A 2 -7.96 8.74 -8.97
N GLU A 3 -9.12 8.18 -8.61
CA GLU A 3 -9.46 7.93 -7.20
C GLU A 3 -8.48 6.92 -6.54
N ILE A 4 -8.12 5.83 -7.22
CA ILE A 4 -7.14 4.85 -6.73
C ILE A 4 -5.77 5.52 -6.53
N LYS A 5 -5.35 6.38 -7.47
CA LYS A 5 -4.08 7.11 -7.38
C LYS A 5 -4.06 8.04 -6.16
N GLN A 6 -5.18 8.68 -5.79
CA GLN A 6 -5.28 9.48 -4.57
C GLN A 6 -5.04 8.64 -3.30
N TYR A 7 -5.65 7.46 -3.21
CA TYR A 7 -5.41 6.55 -2.07
C TYR A 7 -3.96 6.05 -2.04
N CYS A 8 -3.35 5.75 -3.20
CA CYS A 8 -1.94 5.35 -3.29
C CYS A 8 -1.00 6.46 -2.78
N GLU A 9 -1.27 7.71 -3.14
CA GLU A 9 -0.48 8.86 -2.68
C GLU A 9 -0.54 9.02 -1.15
N LYS A 10 -1.73 8.85 -0.55
CA LYS A 10 -1.88 8.86 0.91
C LYS A 10 -1.07 7.76 1.58
N VAL A 11 -1.14 6.52 1.08
CA VAL A 11 -0.33 5.41 1.60
C VAL A 11 1.17 5.74 1.53
N ILE A 12 1.64 6.26 0.38
CA ILE A 12 3.03 6.68 0.20
C ILE A 12 3.45 7.73 1.23
N GLN A 13 2.60 8.73 1.49
CA GLN A 13 2.87 9.77 2.48
C GLN A 13 2.95 9.20 3.90
N MET A 14 2.00 8.36 4.30
CA MET A 14 2.02 7.68 5.60
C MET A 14 3.28 6.83 5.77
N LEU A 15 3.63 6.01 4.78
CA LEU A 15 4.82 5.15 4.86
C LEU A 15 6.12 5.94 4.94
N ARG A 16 6.22 7.09 4.25
CA ARG A 16 7.39 7.97 4.35
C ARG A 16 7.50 8.65 5.71
N LEU A 17 6.37 8.97 6.35
CA LEU A 17 6.33 9.65 7.63
C LEU A 17 6.61 8.69 8.79
N ASP A 18 5.88 7.57 8.83
CA ASP A 18 5.87 6.65 9.96
C ASP A 18 6.94 5.56 9.85
N TYR A 19 7.36 5.20 8.64
CA TYR A 19 8.28 4.09 8.37
C TYR A 19 9.48 4.42 7.46
N PRO A 20 10.17 5.57 7.63
CA PRO A 20 11.22 6.00 6.71
C PRO A 20 12.41 5.04 6.66
N ALA A 21 12.73 4.38 7.77
CA ALA A 21 13.84 3.41 7.84
C ALA A 21 13.52 2.13 7.06
N GLN A 22 12.27 1.66 7.14
CA GLN A 22 11.80 0.44 6.46
C GLN A 22 11.76 0.62 4.95
N LEU A 23 11.69 1.86 4.44
CA LEU A 23 11.79 2.15 3.01
C LEU A 23 13.21 1.92 2.44
N GLN A 24 14.23 1.80 3.28
CA GLN A 24 15.61 1.58 2.86
C GLN A 24 15.98 0.10 2.70
N TYR A 25 15.15 -0.81 3.22
CA TYR A 25 15.44 -2.24 3.27
C TYR A 25 14.30 -3.07 2.66
N PRO A 26 14.60 -4.26 2.11
CA PRO A 26 13.56 -5.17 1.67
C PRO A 26 12.67 -5.57 2.85
N GLY A 27 11.35 -5.46 2.67
CA GLY A 27 10.35 -5.74 3.70
C GLY A 27 8.95 -5.53 3.17
N SER A 28 7.95 -5.85 4.00
CA SER A 28 6.53 -5.73 3.66
C SER A 28 6.15 -4.28 3.42
N ILE A 29 6.66 -3.37 4.26
CA ILE A 29 6.45 -1.93 4.13
C ILE A 29 7.04 -1.40 2.81
N LYS A 30 8.28 -1.80 2.48
CA LYS A 30 8.92 -1.40 1.22
C LYS A 30 8.17 -1.94 0.00
N LYS A 31 7.69 -3.18 0.06
CA LYS A 31 6.89 -3.79 -1.01
C LYS A 31 5.59 -3.01 -1.26
N ILE A 32 4.86 -2.64 -0.19
CA ILE A 32 3.66 -1.80 -0.31
C ILE A 32 4.00 -0.49 -0.99
N TYR A 33 5.04 0.18 -0.51
CA TYR A 33 5.50 1.45 -1.07
C TYR A 33 5.78 1.37 -2.58
N ASP A 34 6.48 0.32 -3.02
CA ASP A 34 6.80 0.11 -4.43
C ASP A 34 5.57 -0.19 -5.29
N VAL A 35 4.61 -0.98 -4.76
CA VAL A 35 3.32 -1.23 -5.43
C VAL A 35 2.54 0.08 -5.61
N MET A 36 2.47 0.92 -4.57
CA MET A 36 1.78 2.21 -4.68
C MET A 36 2.44 3.12 -5.73
N LEU A 37 3.77 3.16 -5.77
CA LEU A 37 4.50 3.92 -6.80
C LEU A 37 4.24 3.38 -8.21
N GLN A 38 4.17 2.06 -8.37
CA GLN A 38 3.85 1.44 -9.65
C GLN A 38 2.45 1.85 -10.11
N ILE A 39 1.45 1.84 -9.22
CA ILE A 39 0.08 2.27 -9.54
C ILE A 39 0.00 3.76 -9.89
N LEU A 40 0.82 4.60 -9.27
CA LEU A 40 0.89 6.02 -9.64
C LEU A 40 1.51 6.22 -11.03
N SER A 41 2.52 5.41 -11.37
CA SER A 41 3.31 5.55 -12.58
C SER A 41 2.66 4.92 -13.82
N CYS A 42 1.80 3.93 -13.64
CA CYS A 42 1.09 3.23 -14.71
C CYS A 42 -0.42 3.54 -14.68
N ASP A 43 -1.09 3.39 -15.83
CA ASP A 43 -2.56 3.44 -15.91
C ASP A 43 -3.22 2.06 -15.79
N GLU A 44 -2.42 1.05 -15.42
CA GLU A 44 -2.84 -0.33 -15.19
C GLU A 44 -2.61 -0.72 -13.73
N LEU A 45 -3.55 -1.50 -13.18
CA LEU A 45 -3.44 -2.02 -11.82
C LEU A 45 -2.58 -3.28 -11.82
N PRO A 46 -1.56 -3.38 -10.95
CA PRO A 46 -0.75 -4.58 -10.84
C PRO A 46 -1.57 -5.74 -10.26
N ASP A 47 -1.27 -6.95 -10.69
CA ASP A 47 -1.82 -8.17 -10.09
C ASP A 47 -1.15 -8.40 -8.73
N VAL A 48 -1.84 -8.00 -7.66
CA VAL A 48 -1.32 -8.00 -6.30
C VAL A 48 -2.27 -8.75 -5.38
N ASP A 49 -1.71 -9.65 -4.57
CA ASP A 49 -2.42 -10.24 -3.44
C ASP A 49 -2.50 -9.22 -2.29
N TRP A 50 -3.57 -8.42 -2.30
CA TRP A 50 -3.85 -7.42 -1.29
C TRP A 50 -3.97 -8.00 0.12
N VAL A 51 -4.54 -9.21 0.25
CA VAL A 51 -4.75 -9.87 1.54
C VAL A 51 -3.42 -10.31 2.14
N GLY A 52 -2.58 -10.96 1.33
CA GLY A 52 -1.22 -11.31 1.73
C GLY A 52 -0.40 -10.08 2.10
N MET A 53 -0.53 -8.99 1.34
CA MET A 53 0.17 -7.73 1.61
C MET A 53 -0.21 -7.10 2.96
N VAL A 54 -1.52 -7.03 3.25
CA VAL A 54 -2.03 -6.55 4.56
C VAL A 54 -1.52 -7.42 5.69
N ARG A 55 -1.58 -8.75 5.53
CA ARG A 55 -1.07 -9.68 6.55
C ARG A 55 0.41 -9.48 6.83
N CYS A 56 1.24 -9.38 5.80
CA CYS A 56 2.68 -9.15 5.96
C CYS A 56 2.99 -7.81 6.65
N PHE A 57 2.23 -6.75 6.34
CA PHE A 57 2.37 -5.47 7.03
C PHE A 57 2.07 -5.59 8.53
N VAL A 58 0.96 -6.25 8.88
CA VAL A 58 0.56 -6.45 10.27
C VAL A 58 1.54 -7.34 11.02
N ASP A 59 2.06 -8.41 10.38
CA ASP A 59 3.07 -9.27 10.99
C ASP A 59 4.37 -8.49 11.28
N GLU A 60 4.76 -7.57 10.39
CA GLU A 60 5.97 -6.74 10.54
C GLU A 60 5.81 -5.60 11.56
N THR A 61 4.65 -4.94 11.58
CA THR A 61 4.40 -3.78 12.45
C THR A 61 3.76 -4.14 13.78
N THR A 62 3.15 -5.32 13.88
CA THR A 62 2.25 -5.74 14.96
C THR A 62 1.04 -4.81 15.18
N ASP A 63 0.75 -3.91 14.24
CA ASP A 63 -0.28 -2.88 14.36
C ASP A 63 -1.49 -3.17 13.45
N TYR A 64 -2.51 -3.77 14.04
CA TYR A 64 -3.76 -4.15 13.38
C TYR A 64 -4.71 -2.97 13.12
N GLN A 65 -4.45 -1.80 13.71
CA GLN A 65 -5.31 -0.62 13.58
C GLN A 65 -4.65 0.50 12.79
N ASN A 66 -3.54 0.19 12.11
CA ASN A 66 -2.80 1.17 11.37
C ASN A 66 -3.65 1.78 10.23
N PRO A 67 -3.67 3.12 10.09
CA PRO A 67 -4.47 3.79 9.05
C PRO A 67 -4.06 3.36 7.62
N VAL A 68 -2.81 2.93 7.41
CA VAL A 68 -2.35 2.39 6.13
C VAL A 68 -3.20 1.20 5.69
N LEU A 69 -3.65 0.36 6.62
CA LEU A 69 -4.48 -0.81 6.31
C LEU A 69 -5.84 -0.42 5.72
N PHE A 70 -6.43 0.66 6.24
CA PHE A 70 -7.71 1.17 5.73
C PHE A 70 -7.57 1.70 4.30
N GLU A 71 -6.50 2.45 4.03
CA GLU A 71 -6.25 2.97 2.68
C GLU A 71 -5.95 1.85 1.68
N ILE A 72 -5.19 0.81 2.09
CA ILE A 72 -4.95 -0.39 1.26
C ILE A 72 -6.26 -1.14 0.96
N ASP A 73 -7.14 -1.29 1.95
CA ASP A 73 -8.46 -1.94 1.75
C ASP A 73 -9.33 -1.17 0.74
N LYS A 74 -9.30 0.17 0.76
CA LYS A 74 -9.99 1.00 -0.25
C LYS A 74 -9.45 0.76 -1.65
N ILE A 75 -8.13 0.72 -1.81
CA ILE A 75 -7.49 0.43 -3.11
C ILE A 75 -7.88 -0.97 -3.60
N ALA A 76 -7.84 -1.98 -2.72
CA ALA A 76 -8.16 -3.36 -3.07
C ALA A 76 -9.63 -3.52 -3.52
N LYS A 77 -10.57 -2.81 -2.89
CA LYS A 77 -11.99 -2.81 -3.28
C LYS A 77 -12.20 -2.17 -4.64
N LEU A 78 -11.68 -0.95 -4.83
CA LEU A 78 -11.77 -0.22 -6.10
C LEU A 78 -11.09 -0.97 -7.26
N SER A 79 -10.06 -1.76 -6.96
CA SER A 79 -9.35 -2.58 -7.95
C SER A 79 -10.15 -3.80 -8.41
N LYS A 80 -11.11 -4.29 -7.61
CA LYS A 80 -11.98 -5.44 -7.94
C LYS A 80 -13.29 -5.04 -8.64
N GLU A 81 -13.69 -3.78 -8.52
CA GLU A 81 -14.92 -3.24 -9.12
C GLU A 81 -14.72 -2.76 -10.57
N LYS A 82 -13.50 -2.80 -11.09
CA LYS A 82 -13.12 -2.46 -12.46
C LYS A 82 -12.89 -3.70 -13.31
#